data_AF-A0A9E3XGH8-F1
#
_entry.id   AF-A0A9E3XGH8-F1
#
_cell.length_a   1.000
_cell.length_b   1.000
_cell.length_c   1.000
_cell.angle_alpha   90.00
_cell.angle_beta   90.00
_cell.angle_gamma   90.00
#
_symmetry.space_group_name_H-M   'P 1'
#
loop_
_entity.id
_entity.type
_entity.pdbx_description
1 polymer ?
#
loop_
_entity_poly.entity_id
_entity_poly.type
_entity_poly.pdbx_seq_one_letter_code
_entity_poly.pdbx_strand_id
1 'polypeptide(L)'
;GGALYGFHGDSQTRWSEEYQENLYQHQIAMLRKVPFLRGISPWILMDFRSPRRPLPKIQDYWNRKGLISNRGEKKKAFYMLQAFYRQLQNE
;
A
#
# COMPACT_ATOMS: atom_id res chain seq x y z
N GLY A 1 5.29 3.94 -2.18
CA GLY A 1 6.09 3.03 -1.34
C GLY A 1 5.49 1.63 -1.41
N GLY A 2 6.29 0.58 -1.26
CA GLY A 2 5.80 -0.79 -1.16
C GLY A 2 6.28 -1.43 0.15
N ALA A 3 5.76 -2.62 0.47
CA ALA A 3 6.12 -3.37 1.67
C ALA A 3 6.20 -4.88 1.41
N LEU A 4 7.08 -5.58 2.12
CA LEU A 4 7.06 -7.03 2.23
C LEU A 4 6.11 -7.41 3.39
N TYR A 5 5.17 -8.31 3.15
CA TYR A 5 4.27 -8.79 4.20
C TYR A 5 5.07 -9.45 5.34
N GLY A 6 4.71 -9.12 6.59
CA GLY A 6 5.38 -9.61 7.80
C GLY A 6 6.72 -8.93 8.11
N PHE A 7 7.20 -8.01 7.27
CA PHE A 7 8.37 -7.20 7.60
C PHE A 7 7.92 -5.93 8.35
N HIS A 8 8.28 -5.86 9.63
CA HIS A 8 7.89 -4.76 10.53
C HIS A 8 9.08 -3.86 10.84
N GLY A 9 8.81 -2.57 11.02
CA GLY A 9 9.76 -1.55 11.41
C GLY A 9 9.06 -0.28 11.87
N ASP A 10 9.78 0.84 11.91
CA ASP A 10 9.14 2.14 12.14
C ASP A 10 8.50 2.69 10.84
N SER A 11 7.82 3.83 10.94
CA SER A 11 7.13 4.49 9.82
C SER A 11 8.09 5.06 8.75
N GLN A 12 9.39 5.06 9.00
CA GLN A 12 10.43 5.56 8.11
C GLN A 12 11.25 4.43 7.47
N THR A 13 11.14 3.20 8.01
CA THR A 13 11.82 2.00 7.53
C THR A 13 11.21 1.53 6.23
N ARG A 14 11.84 1.88 5.10
CA ARG A 14 11.34 1.47 3.78
C ARG A 14 11.16 -0.05 3.71
N TRP A 15 10.10 -0.44 3.01
CA TRP A 15 9.64 -1.83 2.84
C TRP A 15 8.94 -2.45 4.05
N SER A 16 8.90 -1.79 5.21
CA SER A 16 8.04 -2.23 6.31
C SER A 16 6.56 -2.00 6.00
N GLU A 17 5.69 -2.77 6.64
CA GLU A 17 4.25 -2.54 6.57
C GLU A 17 3.86 -1.16 7.13
N GLU A 18 4.52 -0.72 8.20
CA GLU A 18 4.31 0.59 8.83
C GLU A 18 4.67 1.75 7.90
N TYR A 19 5.71 1.61 7.08
CA TYR A 19 6.07 2.62 6.08
C TYR A 19 5.00 2.73 4.99
N GLN A 20 4.47 1.60 4.50
CA GLN A 20 3.40 1.62 3.51
C GLN A 20 2.09 2.17 4.10
N GLU A 21 1.75 1.79 5.34
CA GLU A 21 0.61 2.33 6.08
C GLU A 21 0.69 3.84 6.26
N ASN A 22 1.82 4.34 6.78
CA ASN A 22 2.07 5.77 6.97
C ASN A 22 1.97 6.54 5.64
N LEU A 23 2.50 5.97 4.56
CA LEU A 23 2.35 6.57 3.23
C LEU A 23 0.88 6.69 2.82
N TYR A 24 0.06 5.65 3.03
CA TYR A 24 -1.37 5.69 2.70
C TYR A 24 -2.12 6.69 3.56
N GLN A 25 -1.79 6.80 4.86
CA GLN A 25 -2.37 7.82 5.75
C GLN A 25 -2.16 9.24 5.19
N HIS A 26 -0.92 9.58 4.81
CA HIS A 26 -0.61 10.88 4.21
C HIS A 26 -1.26 11.07 2.84
N GLN A 27 -1.27 10.05 1.98
CA GLN A 27 -1.90 10.13 0.66
C GLN A 27 -3.42 10.35 0.76
N ILE A 28 -4.11 9.64 1.63
CA ILE A 28 -5.56 9.80 1.84
C ILE A 28 -5.87 11.22 2.36
N ALA A 29 -5.09 11.72 3.33
CA ALA A 29 -5.25 13.08 3.83
C ALA A 29 -5.05 14.16 2.76
N MET A 30 -4.14 13.92 1.81
CA MET A 30 -3.94 14.80 0.64
C MET A 30 -5.10 14.68 -0.35
N LEU A 31 -5.53 13.46 -0.68
CA LEU A 31 -6.62 13.21 -1.64
C LEU A 31 -7.95 13.83 -1.20
N ARG A 32 -8.26 13.81 0.11
CA ARG A 32 -9.45 14.46 0.68
C ARG A 32 -9.52 15.97 0.42
N LYS A 33 -8.38 16.61 0.14
CA LYS A 33 -8.29 18.05 -0.13
C LYS A 33 -8.42 18.40 -1.62
N VAL A 34 -8.52 17.41 -2.51
CA VAL A 34 -8.63 17.64 -3.96
C VAL A 34 -10.11 17.83 -4.32
N PRO A 35 -10.58 19.05 -4.61
CA PRO A 35 -12.02 19.35 -4.71
C PRO A 35 -12.70 18.69 -5.92
N PHE A 36 -11.96 18.42 -6.98
CA PHE A 36 -12.46 17.82 -8.22
C PHE A 36 -12.24 16.29 -8.28
N LEU A 37 -11.79 15.66 -7.20
CA LEU A 37 -11.54 14.21 -7.18
C LEU A 37 -12.87 13.44 -7.20
N ARG A 38 -13.03 12.52 -8.16
CA ARG A 38 -14.25 11.69 -8.31
C ARG A 38 -14.01 10.19 -8.15
N GLY A 39 -12.75 9.77 -8.02
CA GLY A 39 -12.39 8.37 -7.85
C GLY A 39 -10.88 8.16 -7.86
N ILE A 40 -10.43 7.03 -7.35
CA ILE A 40 -9.01 6.63 -7.35
C ILE A 40 -8.87 5.14 -7.63
N SER A 41 -7.77 4.76 -8.29
CA SER A 41 -7.35 3.37 -8.50
C SER A 41 -5.90 3.18 -8.01
N PRO A 42 -5.68 3.05 -6.68
CA PRO A 42 -4.34 2.92 -6.12
C PRO A 42 -3.60 1.71 -6.69
N TRP A 43 -2.34 1.91 -7.05
CA TRP A 43 -1.47 0.85 -7.55
C TRP A 43 -0.83 0.09 -6.37
N ILE A 44 -1.14 -1.19 -6.12
CA ILE A 44 -2.02 -2.11 -6.84
C ILE A 44 -2.70 -3.04 -5.81
N LEU A 45 -3.70 -3.82 -6.20
CA LEU A 45 -4.33 -4.80 -5.33
C LEU A 45 -3.34 -5.83 -4.75
N MET A 46 -2.61 -6.54 -5.60
CA MET A 46 -1.76 -7.68 -5.20
C MET A 46 -0.33 -7.53 -5.71
N ASP A 47 0.65 -8.01 -4.94
CA ASP A 47 2.04 -8.11 -5.41
C ASP A 47 2.12 -8.98 -6.67
N PHE A 48 2.93 -8.56 -7.65
CA PHE A 48 3.07 -9.26 -8.94
C PHE A 48 4.53 -9.31 -9.40
N ARG A 49 4.87 -10.25 -10.27
CA ARG A 49 6.23 -10.43 -10.79
C ARG A 49 6.65 -9.24 -11.67
N SER A 50 7.86 -8.76 -11.49
CA SER A 50 8.46 -7.72 -12.32
C SER A 50 9.99 -7.87 -12.33
N PRO A 51 10.62 -8.06 -13.51
CA PRO A 51 12.08 -8.25 -13.60
C PRO A 51 12.86 -7.00 -13.15
N ARG A 52 12.20 -5.84 -13.07
CA ARG A 52 12.78 -4.56 -12.66
C ARG A 52 12.84 -4.36 -11.15
N ARG A 53 12.71 -5.42 -10.35
CA ARG A 53 12.63 -5.39 -8.88
C ARG A 53 13.67 -6.33 -8.25
N PRO A 54 14.98 -6.04 -8.40
CA PRO A 54 16.03 -7.00 -8.06
C PRO A 54 16.46 -7.01 -6.59
N LEU A 55 15.87 -6.19 -5.71
CA LEU A 55 16.31 -6.08 -4.31
C LEU A 55 16.16 -7.44 -3.58
N PRO A 56 17.27 -8.09 -3.18
CA PRO A 56 17.21 -9.43 -2.60
C PRO A 56 16.44 -9.44 -1.26
N LYS A 57 15.79 -10.57 -0.95
CA LYS A 57 15.02 -10.86 0.28
C LYS A 57 13.75 -10.02 0.48
N ILE A 58 13.65 -8.87 -0.20
CA ILE A 58 12.50 -7.96 -0.11
C ILE A 58 11.66 -8.05 -1.37
N GLN A 59 12.25 -7.77 -2.52
CA GLN A 59 11.55 -7.76 -3.79
C GLN A 59 11.62 -9.13 -4.44
N ASP A 60 12.82 -9.69 -4.61
CA ASP A 60 13.03 -10.98 -5.29
C ASP A 60 12.20 -11.11 -6.58
N TYR A 61 12.27 -10.06 -7.41
CA TYR A 61 11.52 -9.90 -8.66
C TYR A 61 10.00 -9.79 -8.50
N TRP A 62 9.52 -9.36 -7.33
CA TRP A 62 8.15 -8.93 -7.09
C TRP A 62 8.06 -7.42 -6.91
N ASN A 63 7.07 -6.81 -7.56
CA ASN A 63 6.66 -5.45 -7.24
C ASN A 63 5.82 -5.47 -5.97
N ARG A 64 6.47 -5.10 -4.85
CA ARG A 64 5.91 -5.08 -3.50
C ARG A 64 4.92 -3.95 -3.19
N LYS A 65 4.28 -3.36 -4.21
CA LYS A 65 3.31 -2.27 -4.03
C LYS A 65 1.90 -2.76 -3.75
N GLY A 66 1.66 -4.07 -3.83
CA GLY A 66 0.37 -4.66 -3.50
C GLY A 66 -0.05 -4.30 -2.08
N LEU A 67 -1.34 -4.05 -1.89
CA LEU A 67 -1.98 -4.04 -0.58
C LEU A 67 -2.14 -5.46 -0.01
N ILE A 68 -2.18 -6.44 -0.92
CA ILE A 68 -2.19 -7.87 -0.64
C ILE A 68 -0.87 -8.46 -1.14
N SER A 69 -0.28 -9.34 -0.37
CA SER A 69 0.90 -10.09 -0.77
C SER A 69 0.60 -11.03 -1.95
N ASN A 70 1.64 -11.63 -2.54
CA ASN A 70 1.48 -12.65 -3.56
C ASN A 70 0.93 -14.00 -3.03
N ARG A 71 0.68 -14.14 -1.71
CA ARG A 71 0.03 -15.32 -1.11
C ARG A 71 -1.34 -15.01 -0.50
N GLY A 72 -1.89 -13.82 -0.76
CA GLY A 72 -3.23 -13.44 -0.31
C GLY A 72 -3.28 -12.79 1.08
N GLU A 73 -2.14 -12.52 1.70
CA GLU A 73 -2.07 -11.89 3.02
C GLU A 73 -2.28 -10.36 2.89
N LYS A 74 -3.22 -9.81 3.66
CA LYS A 74 -3.51 -8.37 3.67
C LYS A 74 -2.46 -7.63 4.51
N LYS A 75 -1.81 -6.63 3.92
CA LYS A 75 -0.86 -5.75 4.62
C LYS A 75 -1.58 -4.64 5.39
N LYS A 76 -0.94 -3.98 6.33
CA LYS A 76 -1.52 -2.85 7.11
C LYS A 76 -2.18 -1.78 6.24
N ALA A 77 -1.52 -1.36 5.16
CA ALA A 77 -2.04 -0.36 4.23
C ALA A 77 -3.38 -0.76 3.55
N PHE A 78 -3.70 -2.06 3.45
CA PHE A 78 -4.99 -2.52 2.96
C PHE A 78 -6.14 -1.97 3.81
N TYR A 79 -5.97 -2.02 5.14
CA TYR A 79 -7.01 -1.59 6.08
C TYR A 79 -7.18 -0.06 6.08
N MET A 80 -6.11 0.70 5.82
CA MET A 80 -6.20 2.14 5.61
C MET A 80 -7.09 2.50 4.43
N LEU A 81 -6.86 1.85 3.28
CA LEU A 81 -7.68 2.10 2.09
C LEU A 81 -9.11 1.56 2.25
N GLN A 82 -9.29 0.42 2.91
CA GLN A 82 -10.61 -0.13 3.22
C GLN A 82 -11.43 0.83 4.10
N ALA A 83 -10.83 1.36 5.17
CA ALA A 83 -11.49 2.31 6.06
C ALA A 83 -11.89 3.58 5.29
N PHE A 84 -11.01 4.10 4.43
CA PHE A 84 -11.31 5.24 3.58
C PHE A 84 -12.49 4.98 2.62
N TYR A 85 -12.50 3.85 1.92
CA TYR A 85 -13.61 3.51 1.02
C TYR A 85 -14.93 3.28 1.75
N ARG A 86 -14.92 2.68 2.95
CA ARG A 86 -16.12 2.55 3.78
C ARG A 86 -16.66 3.91 4.24
N GLN A 87 -15.78 4.85 4.57
CA GLN A 87 -16.18 6.21 4.90
C GLN A 87 -16.89 6.87 3.70
N LEU A 88 -16.30 6.80 2.50
CA LEU A 88 -16.90 7.36 1.28
C LEU A 88 -18.24 6.72 0.89
N GLN A 89 -18.46 5.45 1.24
CA GLN A 89 -19.75 4.78 0.99
C GLN A 89 -20.86 5.26 1.93
N ASN A 90 -20.49 5.73 3.12
CA ASN A 90 -21.41 6.22 4.14
C ASN A 90 -21.61 7.74 4.11
N GLU A 91 -20.86 8.45 3.26
CA GLU A 91 -21.03 9.88 2.93
C GLU A 91 -22.07 10.05 1.81
#